data_AF-A0A353M2B7-F1
#
_entry.id   AF-A0A353M2B7-F1
#
_cell.length_a   1.000
_cell.length_b   1.000
_cell.length_c   1.000
_cell.angle_alpha   90.00
_cell.angle_beta   90.00
_cell.angle_gamma   90.00
#
_symmetry.space_group_name_H-M   'P 1'
#
loop_
_entity.id
_entity.type
_entity.pdbx_description
1 polymer ?
#
loop_
_entity_poly.entity_id
_entity_poly.type
_entity_poly.pdbx_seq_one_letter_code
_entity_poly.pdbx_strand_id
1 'polypeptide(L)'
;MAEGLTEFEIRQNLGVLASSRASFLNIGLVAFVSVVVGFAILAIASYYQDKVSLQTKKNLGRLRVVLQYVVALLVTLIMLFPIYWMVISSLKTSTELLLPVPTLWPREFQWENFPNVLNRAPFVRYLFNTLVSTFFIMVGQVVLGVLAAYGFAKGKFKGQNLLFMLVLGALMVPIQVTFVPIYVMVSRLGWINSFPGLIVPNLVSAYFIFMLRQAFKSVDESYLDAGRVDGLSRIGLIWNVLVPMTKPTLITISIITFIGGWNSYFWPKMVATRDEYRTIAVGVTRLRQTFAGMETANYNEIMAGAVMAIIPIVLLFLVLQKYIMTGMSKAAMK
;
A
#
# COMPACT_ATOMS: atom_id res chain seq x y z
N MET A 1 40.16 19.04 42.06
CA MET A 1 38.69 18.95 42.10
C MET A 1 38.25 18.68 40.68
N ALA A 2 37.82 17.45 40.37
CA ALA A 2 37.34 17.12 39.03
C ALA A 2 35.95 17.75 38.85
N GLU A 3 35.85 18.74 37.98
CA GLU A 3 34.56 19.31 37.57
C GLU A 3 33.74 18.19 36.90
N GLY A 4 32.59 17.88 37.48
CA GLY A 4 31.66 16.90 36.93
C GLY A 4 31.12 17.37 35.59
N LEU A 5 30.80 16.40 34.72
CA LEU A 5 30.18 16.63 33.42
C LEU A 5 28.96 17.56 33.55
N THR A 6 28.89 18.55 32.66
CA THR A 6 27.76 19.49 32.61
C THR A 6 26.48 18.79 32.15
N GLU A 7 25.31 19.30 32.56
CA GLU A 7 24.00 18.70 32.23
C GLU A 7 23.79 18.56 30.70
N PHE A 8 24.45 19.43 29.92
CA PHE A 8 24.50 19.38 28.46
C PHE A 8 25.28 18.16 27.93
N GLU A 9 26.46 17.88 28.49
CA GLU A 9 27.28 16.73 28.11
C GLU A 9 26.62 15.40 28.50
N ILE A 10 25.87 15.37 29.60
CA ILE A 10 25.06 14.20 30.01
C ILE A 10 23.94 13.95 28.99
N ARG A 11 23.22 14.99 28.54
CA ARG A 11 22.16 14.85 27.52
C ARG A 11 22.69 14.48 26.14
N GLN A 12 23.90 14.89 25.79
CA GLN A 12 24.52 14.55 24.50
C GLN A 12 25.03 13.11 24.46
N ASN A 13 25.53 12.58 25.59
CA ASN A 13 25.99 11.18 25.70
C ASN A 13 24.85 10.17 25.92
N LEU A 14 23.71 10.60 26.47
CA LEU A 14 22.50 9.80 26.56
C LEU A 14 21.83 9.73 25.18
N GLY A 15 21.93 8.58 24.51
CA GLY A 15 21.30 8.36 23.20
C GLY A 15 19.79 8.67 23.20
N VAL A 16 19.21 8.88 22.01
CA VAL A 16 17.80 9.31 21.78
C VAL A 16 16.77 8.55 22.64
N LEU A 17 17.02 7.27 22.92
CA LEU A 17 16.18 6.42 23.76
C LEU A 17 16.15 6.84 25.23
N ALA A 18 17.28 7.31 25.78
CA ALA A 18 17.38 7.75 27.16
C ALA A 18 16.79 9.15 27.37
N SER A 19 16.97 10.07 26.42
CA SER A 19 16.35 11.41 26.45
C SER A 19 14.83 11.36 26.22
N SER A 20 14.33 10.37 25.48
CA SER A 20 12.90 10.19 25.19
C SER A 20 12.20 9.22 26.15
N ARG A 21 12.92 8.64 27.13
CA ARG A 21 12.40 7.62 28.06
C ARG A 21 11.13 8.06 28.77
N ALA A 22 11.08 9.31 29.24
CA ALA A 22 9.90 9.86 29.92
C ALA A 22 8.68 9.93 28.99
N SER A 23 8.87 10.33 27.74
CA SER A 23 7.81 10.35 26.73
C SER A 23 7.30 8.94 26.40
N PHE A 24 8.20 7.96 26.25
CA PHE A 24 7.82 6.57 26.04
C PHE A 24 7.05 5.98 27.23
N LEU A 25 7.48 6.28 28.46
CA LEU A 25 6.77 5.84 29.68
C LEU A 25 5.39 6.48 29.79
N ASN A 26 5.25 7.77 29.47
CA ASN A 26 3.96 8.45 29.49
C ASN A 26 3.00 7.91 28.43
N ILE A 27 3.48 7.69 27.19
CA ILE A 27 2.69 7.07 26.12
C ILE A 27 2.28 5.65 26.51
N GLY A 28 3.22 4.86 27.05
CA GLY A 28 2.96 3.50 27.52
C GLY A 28 1.94 3.45 28.66
N LEU A 29 2.03 4.38 29.62
CA LEU A 29 1.10 4.48 30.74
C LEU A 29 -0.31 4.89 30.27
N VAL A 30 -0.41 5.88 29.37
CA VAL A 30 -1.70 6.29 28.78
C VAL A 30 -2.33 5.14 28.00
N ALA A 31 -1.55 4.41 27.19
CA ALA A 31 -2.03 3.24 26.46
C ALA A 31 -2.52 2.14 27.42
N PHE A 32 -1.74 1.83 28.46
CA PHE A 32 -2.10 0.83 29.46
C PHE A 32 -3.37 1.20 30.23
N VAL A 33 -3.49 2.44 30.71
CA VAL A 33 -4.69 2.92 31.41
C VAL A 33 -5.91 2.87 30.48
N SER A 34 -5.76 3.28 29.22
CA SER A 34 -6.86 3.22 28.24
C SER A 34 -7.35 1.79 28.01
N VAL A 35 -6.45 0.81 27.97
CA VAL A 35 -6.78 -0.61 27.85
C VAL A 35 -7.48 -1.12 29.10
N VAL A 36 -6.97 -0.83 30.30
CA VAL A 36 -7.57 -1.24 31.57
C VAL A 36 -8.96 -0.66 31.75
N VAL A 37 -9.14 0.63 31.44
CA VAL A 37 -10.46 1.30 31.45
C VAL A 37 -11.39 0.66 30.43
N GLY A 38 -10.92 0.36 29.22
CA GLY A 38 -11.69 -0.35 28.20
C GLY A 38 -12.19 -1.72 28.68
N PHE A 39 -11.33 -2.53 29.30
CA PHE A 39 -11.70 -3.81 29.87
C PHE A 39 -12.64 -3.69 31.07
N ALA A 40 -12.44 -2.70 31.94
CA ALA A 40 -13.34 -2.43 33.07
C ALA A 40 -14.74 -2.05 32.58
N ILE A 41 -14.84 -1.20 31.55
CA ILE A 41 -16.11 -0.83 30.91
C ILE A 41 -16.78 -2.06 30.30
N LEU A 42 -16.02 -2.93 29.62
CA LEU A 42 -16.56 -4.17 29.04
C LEU A 42 -17.06 -5.15 30.12
N ALA A 43 -16.32 -5.31 31.22
CA ALA A 43 -16.69 -6.18 32.34
C ALA A 43 -17.93 -5.67 33.08
N ILE A 44 -18.03 -4.35 33.28
CA ILE A 44 -19.20 -3.71 33.87
C ILE A 44 -20.39 -3.84 32.91
N ALA A 45 -20.19 -3.54 31.62
CA ALA A 45 -21.24 -3.64 30.62
C ALA A 45 -21.79 -5.07 30.49
N SER A 46 -20.91 -6.10 30.52
CA SER A 46 -21.32 -7.51 30.46
C SER A 46 -22.04 -7.96 31.74
N TYR A 47 -21.59 -7.52 32.92
CA TYR A 47 -22.23 -7.86 34.20
C TYR A 47 -23.67 -7.33 34.31
N TYR A 48 -23.93 -6.13 33.79
CA TYR A 48 -25.27 -5.53 33.80
C TYR A 48 -26.12 -5.93 32.60
N GLN A 49 -25.56 -6.61 31.60
CA GLN A 49 -26.26 -6.95 30.36
C GLN A 49 -27.51 -7.80 30.62
N ASP A 50 -27.54 -8.66 31.63
CA ASP A 50 -28.71 -9.51 31.92
C ASP A 50 -29.72 -8.89 32.90
N LYS A 51 -29.36 -7.79 33.57
CA LYS A 51 -30.19 -7.11 34.58
C LYS A 51 -30.95 -5.89 34.04
N VAL A 52 -30.81 -5.59 32.75
CA VAL A 52 -31.32 -4.37 32.12
C VAL A 52 -32.53 -4.66 31.23
N SER A 53 -33.57 -3.82 31.32
CA SER A 53 -34.82 -3.95 30.57
C SER A 53 -34.61 -3.93 29.04
N LEU A 54 -35.50 -4.57 28.28
CA LEU A 54 -35.42 -4.65 26.81
C LEU A 54 -35.43 -3.26 26.13
N GLN A 55 -36.10 -2.26 26.71
CA GLN A 55 -36.10 -0.87 26.22
C GLN A 55 -34.73 -0.21 26.41
N THR A 56 -34.09 -0.39 27.56
CA THR A 56 -32.76 0.15 27.82
C THR A 56 -31.69 -0.54 26.97
N LYS A 57 -31.81 -1.85 26.71
CA LYS A 57 -30.97 -2.56 25.72
C LYS A 57 -31.11 -1.98 24.30
N LYS A 58 -32.34 -1.65 23.87
CA LYS A 58 -32.58 -0.99 22.56
C LYS A 58 -31.98 0.42 22.50
N ASN A 59 -32.09 1.21 23.56
CA ASN A 59 -31.53 2.56 23.63
C ASN A 59 -30.00 2.56 23.69
N LEU A 60 -29.38 1.65 24.46
CA LEU A 60 -27.94 1.41 24.47
C LEU A 60 -27.43 0.93 23.11
N GLY A 61 -28.21 0.09 22.42
CA GLY A 61 -27.92 -0.34 21.04
C GLY A 61 -27.90 0.85 20.07
N ARG A 62 -28.90 1.74 20.13
CA ARG A 62 -28.93 2.97 19.33
C ARG A 62 -27.75 3.90 19.66
N LEU A 63 -27.46 4.12 20.93
CA LEU A 63 -26.34 4.95 21.37
C LEU A 63 -25.00 4.40 20.88
N ARG A 64 -24.80 3.07 20.96
CA ARG A 64 -23.62 2.40 20.42
C ARG A 64 -23.48 2.62 18.92
N VAL A 65 -24.56 2.48 18.15
CA VAL A 65 -24.55 2.71 16.70
C VAL A 65 -24.21 4.18 16.40
N VAL A 66 -24.82 5.14 17.08
CA VAL A 66 -24.49 6.57 16.93
C VAL A 66 -23.03 6.83 17.24
N LEU A 67 -22.51 6.29 18.34
CA LEU A 67 -21.10 6.45 18.73
C LEU A 67 -20.15 5.81 17.70
N GLN A 68 -20.50 4.64 17.14
CA GLN A 68 -19.76 4.02 16.04
C GLN A 68 -19.72 4.93 14.80
N TYR A 69 -20.85 5.54 14.42
CA TYR A 69 -20.89 6.48 13.30
C TYR A 69 -20.08 7.75 13.55
N VAL A 70 -20.14 8.32 14.76
CA VAL A 70 -19.36 9.50 15.15
C VAL A 70 -17.87 9.20 15.09
N VAL A 71 -17.43 8.08 15.67
CA VAL A 71 -16.02 7.66 15.62
C VAL A 71 -15.60 7.38 14.18
N ALA A 72 -16.40 6.68 13.38
CA ALA A 72 -16.11 6.42 11.98
C ALA A 72 -15.99 7.71 11.17
N LEU A 73 -16.84 8.71 11.42
CA LEU A 73 -16.78 10.02 10.78
C LEU A 73 -15.49 10.75 11.14
N LEU A 74 -15.13 10.81 12.43
CA LEU A 74 -13.90 11.45 12.88
C LEU A 74 -12.66 10.81 12.27
N VAL A 75 -12.59 9.48 12.28
CA VAL A 75 -11.49 8.73 11.64
C VAL A 75 -11.45 9.04 10.14
N THR A 76 -12.60 9.08 9.47
CA THR A 76 -12.67 9.40 8.04
C THR A 76 -12.15 10.82 7.76
N LEU A 77 -12.55 11.82 8.56
CA LEU A 77 -12.08 13.19 8.40
C LEU A 77 -10.57 13.30 8.60
N ILE A 78 -10.01 12.65 9.62
CA ILE A 78 -8.57 12.63 9.88
C ILE A 78 -7.82 11.97 8.71
N MET A 79 -8.33 10.86 8.18
CA MET A 79 -7.71 10.13 7.07
C MET A 79 -7.79 10.89 5.74
N LEU A 80 -8.86 11.65 5.51
CA LEU A 80 -9.04 12.45 4.30
C LEU A 80 -8.33 13.80 4.36
N PHE A 81 -8.00 14.30 5.55
CA PHE A 81 -7.39 15.62 5.72
C PHE A 81 -6.08 15.80 4.92
N PRO A 82 -5.13 14.84 4.87
CA PRO A 82 -3.93 14.99 4.04
C PRO A 82 -4.24 15.07 2.54
N ILE A 83 -5.25 14.35 2.06
CA ILE A 83 -5.68 14.39 0.65
C ILE A 83 -6.33 15.75 0.35
N TYR A 84 -7.22 16.20 1.23
CA TYR A 84 -7.79 17.55 1.19
C TYR A 84 -6.69 18.60 1.14
N TRP A 85 -5.73 18.52 2.05
CA TRP A 85 -4.63 19.47 2.15
C TRP A 85 -3.77 19.49 0.88
N MET A 86 -3.48 18.32 0.32
CA MET A 86 -2.76 18.18 -0.95
C MET A 86 -3.52 18.84 -2.11
N VAL A 87 -4.82 18.57 -2.25
CA VAL A 87 -5.66 19.16 -3.31
C VAL A 87 -5.74 20.66 -3.16
N ILE A 88 -6.05 21.16 -1.97
CA ILE A 88 -6.15 22.60 -1.73
C ILE A 88 -4.79 23.30 -1.90
N SER A 89 -3.71 22.69 -1.44
CA SER A 89 -2.36 23.25 -1.61
C SER A 89 -1.92 23.31 -3.07
N SER A 90 -2.41 22.39 -3.91
CA SER A 90 -2.16 22.44 -5.36
C SER A 90 -2.82 23.62 -6.07
N LEU A 91 -3.81 24.26 -5.43
CA LEU A 91 -4.57 25.38 -5.97
C LEU A 91 -4.16 26.73 -5.35
N LYS A 92 -3.08 26.76 -4.57
CA LYS A 92 -2.55 27.98 -3.92
C LYS A 92 -1.35 28.54 -4.69
N THR A 93 -1.01 29.78 -4.37
CA THR A 93 0.27 30.39 -4.78
C THR A 93 1.43 29.84 -3.93
N SER A 94 2.65 29.89 -4.45
CA SER A 94 3.85 29.50 -3.70
C SER A 94 4.04 30.34 -2.43
N THR A 95 3.67 31.62 -2.46
CA THR A 95 3.77 32.54 -1.32
C THR A 95 2.75 32.22 -0.22
N GLU A 96 1.52 31.86 -0.59
CA GLU A 96 0.48 31.47 0.38
C GLU A 96 0.85 30.21 1.16
N LEU A 97 1.53 29.25 0.51
CA LEU A 97 2.01 28.03 1.17
C LEU A 97 3.13 28.26 2.19
N LEU A 98 3.84 29.39 2.09
CA LEU A 98 4.93 29.75 3.00
C LEU A 98 4.46 30.62 4.17
N LEU A 99 3.16 30.91 4.28
CA LEU A 99 2.62 31.67 5.39
C LEU A 99 2.78 30.90 6.72
N PRO A 100 3.14 31.58 7.83
CA PRO A 100 3.26 30.96 9.14
C PRO A 100 1.95 30.33 9.64
N VAL A 101 0.81 30.92 9.28
CA VAL A 101 -0.53 30.40 9.56
C VAL A 101 -1.08 29.81 8.27
N PRO A 102 -1.24 28.47 8.18
CA PRO A 102 -1.76 27.84 6.97
C PRO A 102 -3.23 28.21 6.75
N THR A 103 -3.56 28.63 5.54
CA THR A 103 -4.95 28.87 5.12
C THR A 103 -5.66 27.54 4.86
N LEU A 104 -6.93 27.40 5.25
CA LEU A 104 -7.68 26.17 4.93
C LEU A 104 -8.21 26.17 3.49
N TRP A 105 -8.40 27.33 2.88
CA TRP A 105 -8.85 27.50 1.50
C TRP A 105 -7.90 28.43 0.75
N PRO A 106 -7.73 28.28 -0.58
CA PRO A 106 -6.93 29.21 -1.37
C PRO A 106 -7.54 30.61 -1.30
N ARG A 107 -6.71 31.64 -1.17
CA ARG A 107 -7.18 33.03 -1.33
C ARG A 107 -7.60 33.30 -2.77
N GLU A 108 -6.82 32.75 -3.70
CA GLU A 108 -7.05 32.79 -5.13
C GLU A 108 -6.79 31.40 -5.71
N PHE A 109 -7.70 30.90 -6.55
CA PHE A 109 -7.58 29.57 -7.13
C PHE A 109 -6.59 29.56 -8.31
N GLN A 110 -5.43 28.93 -8.09
CA GLN A 110 -4.34 28.84 -9.07
C GLN A 110 -4.42 27.55 -9.89
N TRP A 111 -5.36 27.50 -10.83
CA TRP A 111 -5.51 26.35 -11.75
C TRP A 111 -4.32 26.20 -12.71
N GLU A 112 -3.54 27.26 -12.93
CA GLU A 112 -2.34 27.28 -13.77
C GLU A 112 -1.23 26.34 -13.27
N ASN A 113 -1.24 25.96 -11.98
CA ASN A 113 -0.28 25.03 -11.41
C ASN A 113 -0.28 23.66 -12.14
N PHE A 114 -1.42 23.21 -12.66
CA PHE A 114 -1.53 21.93 -13.39
C PHE A 114 -0.85 21.98 -14.77
N PRO A 115 -1.19 22.89 -15.70
CA PRO A 115 -0.49 23.01 -16.97
C PRO A 115 0.98 23.39 -16.78
N ASN A 116 1.35 24.15 -15.76
CA ASN A 116 2.76 24.44 -15.44
C ASN A 116 3.56 23.16 -15.18
N VAL A 117 3.01 22.21 -14.43
CA VAL A 117 3.66 20.90 -14.22
C VAL A 117 3.84 20.14 -15.53
N LEU A 118 2.83 20.14 -16.41
CA LEU A 118 2.90 19.47 -17.72
C LEU A 118 3.92 20.10 -18.67
N ASN A 119 4.13 21.42 -18.59
CA ASN A 119 5.12 22.13 -19.38
C ASN A 119 6.55 21.90 -18.86
N ARG A 120 6.73 21.69 -17.56
CA ARG A 120 8.06 21.48 -16.94
C ARG A 120 8.56 20.05 -17.01
N ALA A 121 7.67 19.08 -17.09
CA ALA A 121 8.04 17.67 -17.13
C ALA A 121 7.03 16.85 -17.94
N PRO A 122 7.47 15.79 -18.65
CA PRO A 122 6.60 14.94 -19.46
C PRO A 122 5.75 14.00 -18.58
N PHE A 123 4.89 14.55 -17.73
CA PHE A 123 4.07 13.85 -16.74
C PHE A 123 3.14 12.82 -17.38
N VAL A 124 2.56 13.13 -18.54
CA VAL A 124 1.72 12.19 -19.31
C VAL A 124 2.52 10.94 -19.69
N ARG A 125 3.79 11.11 -20.10
CA ARG A 125 4.68 9.98 -20.38
C ARG A 125 4.99 9.20 -19.11
N TYR A 126 5.26 9.88 -17.99
CA TYR A 126 5.51 9.18 -16.72
C TYR A 126 4.31 8.36 -16.25
N LEU A 127 3.10 8.88 -16.47
CA LEU A 127 1.85 8.17 -16.21
C LEU A 127 1.73 6.92 -17.07
N PHE A 128 2.00 7.06 -18.38
CA PHE A 128 2.00 5.94 -19.32
C PHE A 128 3.05 4.89 -18.94
N ASN A 129 4.28 5.30 -18.62
CA ASN A 129 5.35 4.40 -18.21
C ASN A 129 4.99 3.63 -16.94
N THR A 130 4.41 4.30 -15.94
CA THR A 130 3.88 3.64 -14.75
C THR A 130 2.77 2.66 -15.12
N LEU A 131 1.77 3.06 -15.90
CA LEU A 131 0.68 2.17 -16.30
C LEU A 131 1.19 0.93 -17.02
N VAL A 132 2.09 1.08 -18.00
CA VAL A 132 2.67 -0.02 -18.76
C VAL A 132 3.48 -0.94 -17.85
N SER A 133 4.44 -0.40 -17.09
CA SER A 133 5.28 -1.23 -16.22
C SER A 133 4.47 -1.99 -15.18
N THR A 134 3.54 -1.32 -14.50
CA THR A 134 2.68 -1.92 -13.46
C THR A 134 1.72 -2.96 -14.02
N PHE A 135 1.11 -2.70 -15.18
CA PHE A 135 0.21 -3.63 -15.84
C PHE A 135 0.95 -4.92 -16.23
N PHE A 136 2.10 -4.84 -16.87
CA PHE A 136 2.85 -6.03 -17.28
C PHE A 136 3.45 -6.79 -16.09
N ILE A 137 3.86 -6.10 -15.03
CA ILE A 137 4.24 -6.75 -13.76
C ILE A 137 3.06 -7.54 -13.19
N MET A 138 1.88 -6.91 -13.08
CA MET A 138 0.67 -7.54 -12.57
C MET A 138 0.25 -8.74 -13.42
N VAL A 139 0.21 -8.59 -14.75
CA VAL A 139 -0.14 -9.69 -15.67
C VAL A 139 0.86 -10.84 -15.55
N GLY A 140 2.16 -10.54 -15.48
CA GLY A 140 3.20 -11.54 -15.26
C GLY A 140 2.98 -12.32 -13.96
N GLN A 141 2.73 -11.60 -12.86
CA GLN A 141 2.47 -12.23 -11.56
C GLN A 141 1.17 -13.04 -11.56
N VAL A 142 0.13 -12.60 -12.25
CA VAL A 142 -1.13 -13.34 -12.41
C VAL A 142 -0.88 -14.63 -13.17
N VAL A 143 -0.27 -14.56 -14.35
CA VAL A 143 -0.08 -15.73 -15.22
C VAL A 143 0.87 -16.74 -14.57
N LEU A 144 2.06 -16.30 -14.16
CA LEU A 144 3.06 -17.18 -13.55
C LEU A 144 2.63 -17.65 -12.16
N GLY A 145 1.99 -16.76 -11.40
CA GLY A 145 1.48 -17.06 -10.06
C GLY A 145 0.33 -18.05 -10.06
N VAL A 146 -0.61 -17.96 -11.00
CA VAL A 146 -1.71 -18.94 -11.18
C VAL A 146 -1.14 -20.32 -11.49
N LEU A 147 -0.19 -20.42 -12.42
CA LEU A 147 0.41 -21.70 -12.80
C LEU A 147 1.21 -22.32 -11.64
N ALA A 148 2.05 -21.52 -10.97
CA ALA A 148 2.82 -21.97 -9.82
C ALA A 148 1.92 -22.35 -8.64
N ALA A 149 0.91 -21.54 -8.32
CA ALA A 149 -0.04 -21.82 -7.25
C ALA A 149 -0.82 -23.11 -7.50
N TYR A 150 -1.26 -23.36 -8.74
CA TYR A 150 -1.89 -24.62 -9.12
C TYR A 150 -0.95 -25.82 -8.87
N GLY A 151 0.28 -25.72 -9.35
CA GLY A 151 1.31 -26.75 -9.13
C GLY A 151 1.51 -27.04 -7.64
N PHE A 152 1.63 -26.02 -6.80
CA PHE A 152 1.85 -26.19 -5.36
C PHE A 152 0.61 -26.52 -4.53
N ALA A 153 -0.61 -26.23 -5.02
CA ALA A 153 -1.85 -26.50 -4.30
C ALA A 153 -2.45 -27.87 -4.66
N LYS A 154 -2.47 -28.22 -5.95
CA LYS A 154 -3.21 -29.35 -6.51
C LYS A 154 -2.32 -30.35 -7.25
N GLY A 155 -1.11 -29.93 -7.65
CA GLY A 155 -0.12 -30.86 -8.19
C GLY A 155 0.37 -31.87 -7.16
N LYS A 156 0.76 -33.06 -7.64
CA LYS A 156 1.48 -34.08 -6.87
C LYS A 156 2.77 -34.39 -7.61
N PHE A 157 3.91 -33.93 -7.10
CA PHE A 157 5.21 -34.20 -7.71
C PHE A 157 6.31 -34.26 -6.65
N LYS A 158 7.41 -34.97 -6.94
CA LYS A 158 8.52 -35.16 -6.01
C LYS A 158 9.20 -33.81 -5.72
N GLY A 159 9.41 -33.51 -4.43
CA GLY A 159 10.06 -32.25 -4.01
C GLY A 159 9.13 -31.03 -3.90
N GLN A 160 7.82 -31.17 -4.09
CA GLN A 160 6.84 -30.09 -4.00
C GLN A 160 6.96 -29.26 -2.71
N ASN A 161 7.08 -29.91 -1.55
CA ASN A 161 7.21 -29.22 -0.27
C ASN A 161 8.53 -28.46 -0.16
N LEU A 162 9.63 -29.01 -0.67
CA LEU A 162 10.93 -28.35 -0.66
C LEU A 162 10.93 -27.10 -1.56
N LEU A 163 10.42 -27.22 -2.78
CA LEU A 163 10.29 -26.08 -3.69
C LEU A 163 9.34 -25.01 -3.13
N PHE A 164 8.25 -25.42 -2.46
CA PHE A 164 7.38 -24.45 -1.80
C PHE A 164 8.05 -23.80 -0.58
N MET A 165 8.87 -24.52 0.17
CA MET A 165 9.71 -23.93 1.23
C MET A 165 10.69 -22.90 0.67
N LEU A 166 11.25 -23.09 -0.53
CA LEU A 166 12.05 -22.06 -1.19
C LEU A 166 11.24 -20.80 -1.54
N VAL A 167 9.98 -20.95 -1.98
CA VAL A 167 9.08 -19.81 -2.19
C VAL A 167 8.82 -19.06 -0.87
N LEU A 168 8.60 -19.78 0.23
CA LEU A 168 8.47 -19.17 1.56
C LEU A 168 9.77 -18.50 2.00
N GLY A 169 10.93 -19.11 1.76
CA GLY A 169 12.23 -18.51 2.04
C GLY A 169 12.42 -17.19 1.31
N ALA A 170 12.02 -17.12 0.03
CA ALA A 170 12.09 -15.88 -0.76
C ALA A 170 11.22 -14.74 -0.19
N LEU A 171 10.13 -15.05 0.53
CA LEU A 171 9.33 -14.04 1.25
C LEU A 171 10.04 -13.45 2.46
N MET A 172 10.94 -14.21 3.07
CA MET A 172 11.67 -13.80 4.27
C MET A 172 12.88 -12.93 3.95
N VAL A 173 13.37 -12.98 2.70
CA VAL A 173 14.52 -12.19 2.27
C VAL A 173 14.11 -10.73 2.08
N PRO A 174 14.73 -9.77 2.80
CA PRO A 174 14.45 -8.36 2.61
C PRO A 174 14.86 -7.91 1.21
N ILE A 175 13.99 -7.16 0.53
CA ILE A 175 14.23 -6.68 -0.85
C ILE A 175 15.51 -5.83 -0.96
N GLN A 176 15.93 -5.18 0.13
CA GLN A 176 17.15 -4.37 0.18
C GLN A 176 18.41 -5.21 -0.03
N VAL A 177 18.41 -6.48 0.40
CA VAL A 177 19.57 -7.39 0.28
C VAL A 177 19.72 -7.87 -1.17
N THR A 178 18.61 -8.14 -1.85
CA THR A 178 18.62 -8.62 -3.24
C THR A 178 18.77 -7.49 -4.25
N PHE A 179 18.60 -6.25 -3.83
CA PHE A 179 18.59 -5.08 -4.70
C PHE A 179 19.87 -4.92 -5.54
N VAL A 180 21.03 -4.87 -4.91
CA VAL A 180 22.32 -4.65 -5.60
C VAL A 180 22.62 -5.76 -6.61
N PRO A 181 22.50 -7.05 -6.26
CA PRO A 181 22.66 -8.13 -7.23
C PRO A 181 21.72 -8.00 -8.44
N ILE A 182 20.43 -7.72 -8.20
CA ILE A 182 19.43 -7.58 -9.28
C ILE A 182 19.77 -6.38 -10.17
N TYR A 183 20.17 -5.24 -9.59
CA TYR A 183 20.61 -4.08 -10.35
C TYR A 183 21.82 -4.41 -11.24
N VAL A 184 22.83 -5.10 -10.70
CA VAL A 184 24.02 -5.50 -11.47
C VAL A 184 23.63 -6.44 -12.63
N MET A 185 22.72 -7.40 -12.41
CA MET A 185 22.22 -8.27 -13.48
C MET A 185 21.53 -7.47 -14.59
N VAL A 186 20.60 -6.58 -14.22
CA VAL A 186 19.88 -5.70 -15.17
C VAL A 186 20.85 -4.79 -15.94
N SER A 187 21.88 -4.27 -15.26
CA SER A 187 22.93 -3.47 -15.90
C SER A 187 23.76 -4.28 -16.88
N ARG A 188 24.17 -5.51 -16.53
CA ARG A 188 24.94 -6.39 -17.43
C ARG A 188 24.14 -6.83 -18.66
N LEU A 189 22.82 -6.96 -18.52
CA LEU A 189 21.90 -7.24 -19.61
C LEU A 189 21.62 -6.02 -20.50
N GLY A 190 22.12 -4.83 -20.15
CA GLY A 190 21.85 -3.59 -20.88
C GLY A 190 20.41 -3.10 -20.75
N TRP A 191 19.69 -3.54 -19.71
CA TRP A 191 18.27 -3.22 -19.52
C TRP A 191 18.02 -1.94 -18.70
N ILE A 192 19.07 -1.20 -18.35
CA ILE A 192 18.93 0.14 -17.75
C ILE A 192 18.30 1.08 -18.78
N ASN A 193 17.36 1.90 -18.32
CA ASN A 193 16.50 2.74 -19.16
C ASN A 193 15.73 1.92 -20.20
N SER A 194 15.03 0.88 -19.74
CA SER A 194 14.18 0.06 -20.60
C SER A 194 12.98 -0.49 -19.82
N PHE A 195 11.89 -0.81 -20.52
CA PHE A 195 10.74 -1.49 -19.92
C PHE A 195 11.08 -2.90 -19.37
N PRO A 196 11.89 -3.74 -20.05
CA PRO A 196 12.35 -5.00 -19.46
C PRO A 196 13.04 -4.82 -18.10
N GLY A 197 13.88 -3.79 -17.94
CA GLY A 197 14.53 -3.48 -16.66
C GLY A 197 13.54 -3.09 -15.55
N LEU A 198 12.41 -2.47 -15.89
CA LEU A 198 11.34 -2.16 -14.94
C LEU A 198 10.49 -3.38 -14.59
N ILE A 199 10.18 -4.21 -15.60
CA ILE A 199 9.16 -5.26 -15.52
C ILE A 199 9.73 -6.60 -15.06
N VAL A 200 10.76 -7.10 -15.74
CA VAL A 200 11.23 -8.50 -15.61
C VAL A 200 11.63 -8.87 -14.19
N PRO A 201 12.38 -8.04 -13.43
CA PRO A 201 12.76 -8.38 -12.05
C PRO A 201 11.58 -8.59 -11.10
N ASN A 202 10.40 -8.06 -11.45
CA ASN A 202 9.20 -8.09 -10.63
C ASN A 202 8.09 -9.01 -11.21
N LEU A 203 8.35 -9.75 -12.28
CA LEU A 203 7.35 -10.62 -12.94
C LEU A 203 6.88 -11.78 -12.05
N VAL A 204 7.70 -12.21 -11.09
CA VAL A 204 7.37 -13.29 -10.17
C VAL A 204 7.32 -12.74 -8.75
N SER A 205 6.25 -13.05 -8.04
CA SER A 205 6.08 -12.66 -6.64
C SER A 205 5.81 -13.89 -5.79
N ALA A 206 6.72 -14.15 -4.84
CA ALA A 206 6.54 -15.22 -3.86
C ALA A 206 5.28 -15.01 -3.01
N TYR A 207 4.91 -13.74 -2.73
CA TYR A 207 3.68 -13.39 -2.02
C TYR A 207 2.44 -13.78 -2.82
N PHE A 208 2.45 -13.45 -4.12
CA PHE A 208 1.34 -13.79 -5.01
C PHE A 208 1.14 -15.31 -5.09
N ILE A 209 2.24 -16.07 -5.29
CA ILE A 209 2.22 -17.55 -5.34
C ILE A 209 1.70 -18.12 -4.02
N PHE A 210 2.21 -17.63 -2.89
CA PHE A 210 1.81 -18.08 -1.56
C PHE A 210 0.31 -17.87 -1.33
N MET A 211 -0.18 -16.64 -1.50
CA MET A 211 -1.57 -16.29 -1.24
C MET A 211 -2.54 -17.05 -2.16
N LEU A 212 -2.23 -17.11 -3.46
CA LEU A 212 -3.09 -17.79 -4.40
C LEU A 212 -3.10 -19.31 -4.18
N ARG A 213 -1.97 -19.90 -3.77
CA ARG A 213 -1.93 -21.32 -3.38
C ARG A 213 -2.85 -21.59 -2.20
N GLN A 214 -2.88 -20.72 -1.18
CA GLN A 214 -3.79 -20.92 -0.03
C GLN A 214 -5.25 -20.89 -0.48
N ALA A 215 -5.61 -19.99 -1.39
CA ALA A 215 -6.96 -19.95 -1.96
C ALA A 215 -7.28 -21.21 -2.78
N PHE A 216 -6.40 -21.65 -3.66
CA PHE A 216 -6.60 -22.88 -4.44
C PHE A 216 -6.69 -24.12 -3.56
N LYS A 217 -5.96 -24.17 -2.44
CA LYS A 217 -6.07 -25.25 -1.45
C LYS A 217 -7.41 -25.31 -0.74
N SER A 218 -8.10 -24.18 -0.61
CA SER A 218 -9.42 -24.14 0.03
C SER A 218 -10.58 -24.62 -0.86
N VAL A 219 -10.31 -24.89 -2.14
CA VAL A 219 -11.29 -25.49 -3.06
C VAL A 219 -11.25 -27.00 -2.89
N ASP A 220 -12.39 -27.63 -2.63
CA ASP A 220 -12.48 -29.09 -2.49
C ASP A 220 -12.10 -29.82 -3.78
N GLU A 221 -11.52 -31.02 -3.64
CA GLU A 221 -11.07 -31.80 -4.80
C GLU A 221 -12.25 -32.30 -5.66
N SER A 222 -13.44 -32.45 -5.07
CA SER A 222 -14.66 -32.87 -5.77
C SER A 222 -15.02 -31.98 -6.96
N TYR A 223 -14.76 -30.67 -6.88
CA TYR A 223 -14.97 -29.75 -8.00
C TYR A 223 -13.99 -30.01 -9.15
N LEU A 224 -12.76 -30.41 -8.84
CA LEU A 224 -11.77 -30.76 -9.86
C LEU A 224 -12.08 -32.12 -10.46
N ASP A 225 -12.54 -33.09 -9.66
CA ASP A 225 -12.99 -34.40 -10.13
C ASP A 225 -14.19 -34.28 -11.06
N ALA A 226 -15.20 -33.46 -10.71
CA ALA A 226 -16.31 -33.15 -11.59
C ALA A 226 -15.83 -32.56 -12.92
N GLY A 227 -14.94 -31.57 -12.88
CA GLY A 227 -14.36 -30.99 -14.10
C GLY A 227 -13.56 -32.00 -14.94
N ARG A 228 -12.88 -32.96 -14.32
CA ARG A 228 -12.18 -34.05 -15.04
C ARG A 228 -13.16 -34.99 -15.72
N VAL A 229 -14.28 -35.31 -15.06
CA VAL A 229 -15.38 -36.11 -15.66
C VAL A 229 -15.99 -35.37 -16.86
N ASP A 230 -16.11 -34.05 -16.79
CA ASP A 230 -16.54 -33.18 -17.90
C ASP A 230 -15.47 -32.99 -19.00
N GLY A 231 -14.33 -33.68 -18.90
CA GLY A 231 -13.27 -33.67 -19.92
C GLY A 231 -12.33 -32.46 -19.86
N LEU A 232 -12.34 -31.68 -18.78
CA LEU A 232 -11.42 -30.54 -18.65
C LEU A 232 -9.97 -31.00 -18.48
N SER A 233 -9.09 -30.43 -19.31
CA SER A 233 -7.63 -30.55 -19.15
C SER A 233 -7.14 -29.82 -17.89
N ARG A 234 -5.87 -29.98 -17.51
CA ARG A 234 -5.29 -29.26 -16.36
C ARG A 234 -5.42 -27.73 -16.49
N ILE A 235 -5.19 -27.21 -17.69
CA ILE A 235 -5.36 -25.78 -17.99
C ILE A 235 -6.84 -25.40 -17.91
N GLY A 236 -7.73 -26.27 -18.39
CA GLY A 236 -9.17 -26.13 -18.25
C GLY A 236 -9.61 -26.04 -16.77
N LEU A 237 -9.10 -26.91 -15.90
CA LEU A 237 -9.39 -26.89 -14.46
C LEU A 237 -8.93 -25.58 -13.80
N ILE A 238 -7.79 -25.03 -14.22
CA ILE A 238 -7.31 -23.75 -13.70
C ILE A 238 -8.29 -22.63 -14.05
N TRP A 239 -8.61 -22.45 -15.33
CA TRP A 239 -9.36 -21.29 -15.80
C TRP A 239 -10.87 -21.41 -15.61
N ASN A 240 -11.43 -22.61 -15.68
CA ASN A 240 -12.87 -22.85 -15.61
C ASN A 240 -13.36 -23.21 -14.20
N VAL A 241 -12.47 -23.67 -13.29
CA VAL A 241 -12.86 -24.07 -11.93
C VAL A 241 -12.13 -23.22 -10.88
N LEU A 242 -10.80 -23.32 -10.80
CA LEU A 242 -10.05 -22.70 -9.70
C LEU A 242 -10.07 -21.17 -9.72
N VAL A 243 -9.83 -20.55 -10.89
CA VAL A 243 -9.82 -19.09 -11.04
C VAL A 243 -11.20 -18.48 -10.74
N PRO A 244 -12.33 -18.99 -11.27
CA PRO A 244 -13.66 -18.48 -10.91
C PRO A 244 -13.99 -18.64 -9.42
N MET A 245 -13.69 -19.79 -8.83
CA MET A 245 -13.98 -20.06 -7.41
C MET A 245 -13.15 -19.21 -6.45
N THR A 246 -11.94 -18.81 -6.86
CA THR A 246 -11.03 -17.98 -6.07
C THR A 246 -10.89 -16.55 -6.59
N LYS A 247 -11.81 -16.14 -7.49
CA LYS A 247 -11.84 -14.80 -8.11
C LYS A 247 -11.71 -13.65 -7.11
N PRO A 248 -12.37 -13.65 -5.92
CA PRO A 248 -12.20 -12.58 -4.95
C PRO A 248 -10.74 -12.44 -4.48
N THR A 249 -10.07 -13.57 -4.19
CA THR A 249 -8.67 -13.56 -3.78
C THR A 249 -7.78 -13.09 -4.93
N LEU A 250 -7.95 -13.66 -6.13
CA LEU A 250 -7.14 -13.31 -7.31
C LEU A 250 -7.23 -11.82 -7.64
N ILE A 251 -8.44 -11.26 -7.62
CA ILE A 251 -8.65 -9.82 -7.83
C ILE A 251 -7.94 -9.02 -6.74
N THR A 252 -8.11 -9.40 -5.47
CA THR A 252 -7.51 -8.67 -4.34
C THR A 252 -5.98 -8.62 -4.45
N ILE A 253 -5.33 -9.77 -4.66
CA ILE A 253 -3.86 -9.81 -4.78
C ILE A 253 -3.37 -9.08 -6.04
N SER A 254 -4.13 -9.12 -7.14
CA SER A 254 -3.78 -8.39 -8.37
C SER A 254 -3.85 -6.87 -8.19
N ILE A 255 -4.87 -6.38 -7.47
CA ILE A 255 -5.00 -4.96 -7.11
C ILE A 255 -3.85 -4.53 -6.22
N ILE A 256 -3.50 -5.33 -5.21
CA ILE A 256 -2.36 -5.04 -4.32
C ILE A 256 -1.06 -4.98 -5.14
N THR A 257 -0.84 -5.91 -6.06
CA THR A 257 0.32 -5.88 -6.97
C THR A 257 0.32 -4.62 -7.83
N PHE A 258 -0.82 -4.23 -8.41
CA PHE A 258 -0.91 -3.02 -9.22
C PHE A 258 -0.59 -1.75 -8.42
N ILE A 259 -1.19 -1.60 -7.23
CA ILE A 259 -0.92 -0.48 -6.32
C ILE A 259 0.55 -0.45 -5.91
N GLY A 260 1.13 -1.60 -5.57
CA GLY A 260 2.53 -1.72 -5.20
C GLY A 260 3.47 -1.31 -6.33
N GLY A 261 3.16 -1.72 -7.57
CA GLY A 261 3.89 -1.27 -8.74
C GLY A 261 3.74 0.23 -8.98
N TRP A 262 2.53 0.78 -8.83
CA TRP A 262 2.25 2.20 -9.08
C TRP A 262 3.02 3.11 -8.12
N ASN A 263 3.07 2.70 -6.85
CA ASN A 263 3.79 3.40 -5.79
C ASN A 263 5.29 3.09 -5.76
N SER A 264 5.78 2.23 -6.67
CA SER A 264 7.19 1.84 -6.71
C SER A 264 8.06 3.04 -7.08
N TYR A 265 8.97 3.38 -6.16
CA TYR A 265 9.88 4.51 -6.32
C TYR A 265 11.34 4.07 -6.40
N PHE A 266 11.78 3.22 -5.46
CA PHE A 266 13.20 2.92 -5.29
C PHE A 266 13.81 2.21 -6.50
N TRP A 267 13.16 1.17 -7.01
CA TRP A 267 13.63 0.44 -8.19
C TRP A 267 13.62 1.30 -9.46
N PRO A 268 12.48 1.94 -9.85
CA PRO A 268 12.46 2.80 -11.03
C PRO A 268 13.45 3.97 -10.97
N LYS A 269 13.68 4.56 -9.79
CA LYS A 269 14.65 5.65 -9.63
C LYS A 269 16.06 5.22 -10.06
N MET A 270 16.43 3.96 -9.81
CA MET A 270 17.77 3.45 -10.06
C MET A 270 17.93 2.98 -11.51
N VAL A 271 16.90 2.36 -12.10
CA VAL A 271 17.01 1.77 -13.45
C VAL A 271 16.39 2.59 -14.56
N ALA A 272 15.56 3.59 -14.27
CA ALA A 272 14.93 4.48 -15.25
C ALA A 272 15.35 5.94 -15.00
N THR A 273 16.61 6.22 -15.31
CA THR A 273 17.23 7.54 -15.15
C THR A 273 16.86 8.53 -16.25
N ARG A 274 16.41 8.08 -17.43
CA ARG A 274 15.96 8.93 -18.55
C ARG A 274 14.45 9.19 -18.51
N ASP A 275 14.06 10.37 -18.99
CA ASP A 275 12.66 10.82 -19.04
C ASP A 275 11.78 9.91 -19.90
N GLU A 276 12.35 9.21 -20.88
CA GLU A 276 11.60 8.25 -21.70
C GLU A 276 11.00 7.09 -20.89
N TYR A 277 11.65 6.66 -19.81
CA TYR A 277 11.30 5.44 -19.06
C TYR A 277 10.88 5.70 -17.61
N ARG A 278 11.04 6.95 -17.14
CA ARG A 278 10.77 7.32 -15.76
C ARG A 278 9.30 7.11 -15.40
N THR A 279 9.05 6.65 -14.17
CA THR A 279 7.70 6.45 -13.61
C THR A 279 7.19 7.70 -12.91
N ILE A 280 5.87 7.80 -12.73
CA ILE A 280 5.19 8.93 -12.09
C ILE A 280 5.71 9.24 -10.68
N ALA A 281 5.96 8.20 -9.87
CA ALA A 281 6.49 8.36 -8.52
C ALA A 281 7.86 9.04 -8.52
N VAL A 282 8.74 8.69 -9.47
CA VAL A 282 10.04 9.35 -9.64
C VAL A 282 9.85 10.76 -10.22
N GLY A 283 8.93 10.93 -11.18
CA GLY A 283 8.59 12.22 -11.79
C GLY A 283 8.18 13.28 -10.77
N VAL A 284 7.29 12.95 -9.83
CA VAL A 284 6.87 13.86 -8.74
C VAL A 284 8.05 14.29 -7.88
N THR A 285 8.98 13.38 -7.55
CA THR A 285 10.17 13.76 -6.76
C THR A 285 11.15 14.64 -7.54
N ARG A 286 11.24 14.46 -8.86
CA ARG A 286 12.12 15.25 -9.73
C ARG A 286 11.65 16.69 -9.85
N LEU A 287 10.35 16.95 -9.76
CA LEU A 287 9.81 18.32 -9.70
C LEU A 287 10.56 19.14 -8.63
N ARG A 288 10.82 18.57 -7.45
CA ARG A 288 11.58 19.25 -6.38
C ARG A 288 12.97 19.72 -6.82
N GLN A 289 13.61 18.99 -7.73
CA GLN A 289 14.98 19.25 -8.17
C GLN A 289 15.05 20.21 -9.36
N THR A 290 14.00 20.27 -10.20
CA THR A 290 13.89 21.27 -11.28
C THR A 290 13.85 22.71 -10.74
N PHE A 291 13.46 22.88 -9.48
CA PHE A 291 13.40 24.19 -8.80
C PHE A 291 14.69 24.59 -8.06
N ALA A 292 15.73 23.77 -8.05
CA ALA A 292 16.94 23.98 -7.21
C ALA A 292 17.86 25.15 -7.67
N GLY A 293 17.32 26.15 -8.37
CA GLY A 293 18.01 27.37 -8.78
C GLY A 293 17.11 28.61 -8.92
N MET A 294 15.82 28.51 -8.58
CA MET A 294 14.89 29.64 -8.51
C MET A 294 14.45 29.77 -7.05
N GLU A 295 14.61 30.94 -6.44
CA GLU A 295 14.38 31.22 -5.00
C GLU A 295 12.95 30.94 -4.48
N THR A 296 12.05 30.44 -5.32
CA THR A 296 10.69 30.07 -4.94
C THR A 296 10.56 28.56 -4.80
N ALA A 297 10.39 28.10 -3.56
CA ALA A 297 10.01 26.73 -3.29
C ALA A 297 8.58 26.48 -3.82
N ASN A 298 8.46 25.89 -5.01
CA ASN A 298 7.19 25.67 -5.70
C ASN A 298 6.45 24.42 -5.20
N TYR A 299 6.11 24.45 -3.91
CA TYR A 299 5.34 23.40 -3.23
C TYR A 299 3.95 23.22 -3.85
N ASN A 300 3.34 24.28 -4.35
CA ASN A 300 2.07 24.28 -5.09
C ASN A 300 2.12 23.36 -6.30
N GLU A 301 3.16 23.46 -7.13
CA GLU A 301 3.31 22.63 -8.33
C GLU A 301 3.67 21.17 -7.98
N ILE A 302 4.45 20.94 -6.93
CA ILE A 302 4.71 19.58 -6.42
C ILE A 302 3.41 18.92 -5.96
N MET A 303 2.55 19.67 -5.24
CA MET A 303 1.24 19.19 -4.83
C MET A 303 0.33 18.95 -6.03
N ALA A 304 0.33 19.81 -7.04
CA ALA A 304 -0.41 19.59 -8.30
C ALA A 304 0.06 18.31 -9.02
N GLY A 305 1.38 18.08 -9.10
CA GLY A 305 1.95 16.84 -9.60
C GLY A 305 1.50 15.60 -8.80
N ALA A 306 1.45 15.70 -7.46
CA ALA A 306 0.97 14.63 -6.59
C ALA A 306 -0.54 14.35 -6.78
N VAL A 307 -1.36 15.40 -6.94
CA VAL A 307 -2.80 15.27 -7.29
C VAL A 307 -2.96 14.53 -8.62
N MET A 308 -2.22 14.92 -9.66
CA MET A 308 -2.26 14.21 -10.93
C MET A 308 -1.83 12.74 -10.83
N ALA A 309 -0.85 12.45 -9.98
CA ALA A 309 -0.34 11.09 -9.78
C ALA A 309 -1.33 10.16 -9.05
N ILE A 310 -2.18 10.70 -8.15
CA ILE A 310 -3.13 9.89 -7.36
C ILE A 310 -4.47 9.66 -8.08
N ILE A 311 -4.87 10.54 -9.01
CA ILE A 311 -6.16 10.46 -9.72
C ILE A 311 -6.42 9.05 -10.30
N PRO A 312 -5.50 8.42 -11.06
CA PRO A 312 -5.78 7.10 -11.65
C PRO A 312 -5.97 6.01 -10.60
N ILE A 313 -5.24 6.07 -9.47
CA ILE A 313 -5.40 5.10 -8.37
C ILE A 313 -6.75 5.26 -7.72
N VAL A 314 -7.21 6.50 -7.49
CA VAL A 314 -8.52 6.78 -6.91
C VAL A 314 -9.62 6.26 -7.84
N LEU A 315 -9.53 6.53 -9.14
CA LEU A 315 -10.49 6.02 -10.13
C LEU A 315 -10.51 4.49 -10.14
N LEU A 316 -9.34 3.84 -10.15
CA LEU A 316 -9.22 2.39 -10.07
C LEU A 316 -9.86 1.83 -8.79
N PHE A 317 -9.60 2.45 -7.64
CA PHE A 317 -10.19 2.07 -6.37
C PHE A 317 -11.71 2.20 -6.39
N LEU A 318 -12.27 3.32 -6.89
CA LEU A 318 -13.71 3.53 -6.96
C LEU A 318 -14.42 2.46 -7.80
N VAL A 319 -13.79 2.00 -8.89
CA VAL A 319 -14.28 0.91 -9.73
C VAL A 319 -14.15 -0.46 -9.05
N LEU A 320 -13.04 -0.70 -8.34
CA LEU A 320 -12.70 -2.02 -7.81
C LEU A 320 -13.06 -2.26 -6.34
N GLN A 321 -13.47 -1.23 -5.59
CA GLN A 321 -13.74 -1.28 -4.14
C GLN A 321 -14.68 -2.42 -3.73
N LYS A 322 -15.71 -2.72 -4.54
CA LYS A 322 -16.66 -3.83 -4.28
C LYS A 322 -15.94 -5.18 -4.19
N TYR A 323 -14.95 -5.41 -5.05
CA TYR A 323 -14.19 -6.66 -5.09
C TYR A 323 -13.18 -6.75 -3.93
N ILE A 324 -12.51 -5.64 -3.61
CA ILE A 324 -11.57 -5.56 -2.49
C ILE A 324 -12.29 -5.88 -1.17
N MET A 325 -13.45 -5.28 -0.93
CA MET A 325 -14.26 -5.50 0.28
C MET A 325 -14.75 -6.96 0.40
N THR A 326 -15.13 -7.57 -0.72
CA THR A 326 -15.59 -8.97 -0.75
C THR A 326 -14.45 -9.96 -0.46
N GLY A 327 -13.25 -9.68 -0.97
CA GLY A 327 -12.06 -10.51 -0.77
C GLY A 327 -11.57 -10.51 0.68
N MET A 328 -11.50 -9.33 1.32
CA MET A 328 -11.04 -9.20 2.71
C MET A 328 -12.03 -9.78 3.72
N SER A 329 -13.34 -9.62 3.49
CA SER A 329 -14.38 -10.15 4.40
C SER A 329 -14.36 -11.68 4.51
N LYS A 330 -14.12 -12.41 3.40
CA LYS A 330 -14.03 -13.88 3.45
C LYS A 330 -12.76 -14.40 4.12
N ALA A 331 -11.67 -13.64 4.10
CA ALA A 331 -10.43 -13.99 4.80
C ALA A 331 -10.54 -13.73 6.31
N ALA A 332 -11.32 -12.73 6.74
CA ALA A 332 -11.51 -12.38 8.14
C ALA A 332 -12.57 -13.23 8.88
N MET A 333 -13.43 -13.95 8.13
CA MET A 333 -14.45 -14.86 8.69
C MET A 333 -13.99 -16.33 8.78
N LYS A 334 -12.69 -16.61 8.57
CA LYS A 334 -12.07 -17.92 8.77
C LYS A 334 -11.14 -17.88 9.97
#